data_AF-A0A7S1EAE9-F1
#
_entry.id   AF-A0A7S1EAE9-F1
#
_cell.length_a   1.000
_cell.length_b   1.000
_cell.length_c   1.000
_cell.angle_alpha   90.00
_cell.angle_beta   90.00
_cell.angle_gamma   90.00
#
_symmetry.space_group_name_H-M   'P 1'
#
loop_
_entity.id
_entity.type
_entity.pdbx_description
1 polymer ?
#
loop_
_entity_poly.entity_id
_entity_poly.type
_entity_poly.pdbx_seq_one_letter_code
_entity_poly.pdbx_strand_id
1 'polypeptide(L)'
;PVTPDSAFNTAVSFVTNTNWQGYGGETTMSYLTQMLALTVQNFLSAATGIAVVVALARAFARHGVAAIGNVWADLTRATLWVLLPLSLVFALVLAGMGVVQTFHAYQDVTTLEPQHWQEPVLDAAGQPLQGADGQPLMQDKSGQTQSIALGPVASQLAIKMLGTNGGGFFNANSAHPFENPSAA
;
A
#
# COMPACT_ATOMS: atom_id res chain seq x y z
N PRO A 1 9.96 14.43 -2.02
CA PRO A 1 9.87 13.81 -3.36
C PRO A 1 10.51 12.41 -3.30
N VAL A 2 9.96 11.43 -4.02
CA VAL A 2 10.51 10.06 -4.03
C VAL A 2 11.82 10.03 -4.81
N THR A 3 12.87 9.44 -4.25
CA THR A 3 14.18 9.34 -4.91
C THR A 3 14.11 8.39 -6.11
N PRO A 4 14.95 8.56 -7.15
CA PRO A 4 14.87 7.75 -8.37
C PRO A 4 14.99 6.24 -8.14
N ASP A 5 15.84 5.83 -7.20
CA ASP A 5 16.04 4.43 -6.80
C ASP A 5 14.81 3.84 -6.12
N SER A 6 14.19 4.58 -5.19
CA SER A 6 12.95 4.18 -4.52
C SER A 6 11.78 4.11 -5.51
N ALA A 7 11.69 5.07 -6.43
CA ALA A 7 10.68 5.09 -7.48
C ALA A 7 10.82 3.89 -8.43
N PHE A 8 12.05 3.59 -8.88
CA PHE A 8 12.32 2.43 -9.72
C PHE A 8 12.01 1.11 -9.02
N ASN A 9 12.48 0.94 -7.79
CA ASN A 9 12.18 -0.24 -6.98
C ASN A 9 10.67 -0.45 -6.79
N THR A 10 9.95 0.62 -6.43
CA THR A 10 8.50 0.58 -6.25
C THR A 10 7.77 0.21 -7.55
N ALA A 11 8.17 0.80 -8.69
CA ALA A 11 7.57 0.50 -9.98
C ALA A 11 7.76 -0.97 -10.37
N VAL A 12 8.99 -1.49 -10.28
CA VAL A 12 9.29 -2.90 -10.58
C VAL A 12 8.49 -3.80 -9.65
N SER A 13 8.52 -3.53 -8.35
CA SER A 13 7.85 -4.29 -7.31
C SER A 13 6.35 -4.49 -7.55
N PHE A 14 5.63 -3.43 -7.93
CA PHE A 14 4.20 -3.51 -8.22
C PHE A 14 3.91 -4.17 -9.58
N VAL A 15 4.74 -3.93 -10.60
CA VAL A 15 4.59 -4.61 -11.91
C VAL A 15 4.84 -6.12 -11.79
N THR A 16 5.75 -6.55 -10.92
CA THR A 16 6.08 -7.96 -10.69
C THR A 16 5.16 -8.66 -9.69
N ASN A 17 4.03 -8.06 -9.30
CA ASN A 17 3.08 -8.62 -8.33
C ASN A 17 3.73 -8.92 -6.95
N THR A 18 4.84 -8.25 -6.63
CA THR A 18 5.64 -8.52 -5.43
C THR A 18 5.30 -7.55 -4.32
N ASN A 19 5.09 -6.28 -4.69
CA ASN A 19 4.75 -5.17 -3.82
C ASN A 19 5.61 -5.07 -2.55
N TRP A 20 6.91 -5.38 -2.66
CA TRP A 20 7.93 -4.91 -1.75
C TRP A 20 7.85 -3.39 -1.56
N GLN A 21 7.95 -2.93 -0.30
CA GLN A 21 7.87 -1.53 0.10
C GLN A 21 9.07 -1.16 0.96
N GLY A 22 10.00 -0.39 0.39
CA GLY A 22 11.11 0.24 1.13
C GLY A 22 10.77 1.65 1.63
N TYR A 23 9.48 1.95 1.82
CA TYR A 23 8.97 3.28 2.15
C TYR A 23 7.75 3.18 3.07
N GLY A 24 7.51 4.22 3.87
CA GLY A 24 6.24 4.38 4.61
C GLY A 24 5.17 4.96 3.70
N GLY A 25 4.06 4.26 3.51
CA GLY A 25 3.03 4.65 2.55
C GLY A 25 2.39 6.01 2.86
N GLU A 26 2.12 6.27 4.14
CA GLU A 26 1.56 7.51 4.66
C GLU A 26 2.50 8.72 4.59
N THR A 27 3.81 8.49 4.67
CA THR A 27 4.79 9.58 4.62
C THR A 27 5.36 9.82 3.22
N THR A 28 5.24 8.84 2.32
CA THR A 28 5.94 8.86 1.02
C THR A 28 5.01 9.00 -0.18
N MET A 29 3.84 8.34 -0.16
CA MET A 29 2.97 8.24 -1.34
C MET A 29 1.71 9.09 -1.21
N SER A 30 1.40 9.84 -2.26
CA SER A 30 0.13 10.58 -2.35
C SER A 30 -1.06 9.65 -2.60
N TYR A 31 -2.28 10.12 -2.31
CA TYR A 31 -3.50 9.39 -2.65
C TYR A 31 -3.62 9.10 -4.15
N LEU A 32 -3.19 10.06 -4.98
CA LEU A 32 -3.21 9.90 -6.43
C LEU A 32 -2.29 8.75 -6.87
N THR A 33 -1.09 8.68 -6.31
CA THR A 33 -0.11 7.62 -6.60
C THR A 33 -0.64 6.26 -6.14
N GLN A 34 -1.17 6.17 -4.92
CA GLN A 34 -1.75 4.93 -4.37
C GLN A 34 -2.93 4.43 -5.24
N MET A 35 -3.84 5.33 -5.63
CA MET A 35 -5.05 4.99 -6.37
C MET A 35 -4.82 4.73 -7.86
N LEU A 36 -4.07 5.59 -8.56
CA LEU A 36 -3.98 5.52 -10.02
C LEU A 36 -2.71 4.86 -10.54
N ALA A 37 -1.66 4.72 -9.71
CA ALA A 37 -0.46 3.98 -10.10
C ALA A 37 -0.43 2.62 -9.42
N LEU A 38 -0.38 2.58 -8.09
CA LEU A 38 -0.16 1.35 -7.33
C LEU A 38 -1.35 0.39 -7.44
N THR A 39 -2.58 0.88 -7.24
CA THR A 39 -3.79 0.05 -7.34
C THR A 39 -4.03 -0.43 -8.77
N VAL A 40 -3.74 0.39 -9.79
CA VAL A 40 -3.83 -0.05 -11.19
C VAL A 40 -2.85 -1.18 -11.47
N GLN A 41 -1.61 -1.09 -10.97
CA GLN A 41 -0.67 -2.18 -11.11
C GLN A 41 -1.12 -3.44 -10.39
N ASN A 42 -1.71 -3.34 -9.18
CA ASN A 42 -2.26 -4.49 -8.47
C ASN A 42 -3.28 -5.32 -9.28
N PHE A 43 -4.04 -4.65 -10.15
CA PHE A 43 -4.95 -5.35 -11.07
C PHE A 43 -4.19 -5.99 -12.24
N LEU A 44 -3.31 -5.24 -12.89
CA LEU A 44 -2.64 -5.67 -14.12
C LEU A 44 -1.60 -6.78 -13.86
N SER A 45 -0.87 -6.71 -12.76
CA SER A 45 0.10 -7.74 -12.34
C SER A 45 -0.62 -9.07 -12.07
N ALA A 46 -1.71 -9.04 -11.31
CA ALA A 46 -2.54 -10.21 -11.02
C ALA A 46 -3.21 -10.77 -12.29
N ALA A 47 -3.79 -9.91 -13.12
CA ALA A 47 -4.40 -10.32 -14.39
C ALA A 47 -3.40 -10.97 -15.34
N THR A 48 -2.14 -10.49 -15.34
CA THR A 48 -1.05 -11.09 -16.13
C THR A 48 -0.76 -12.51 -15.67
N GLY A 49 -0.67 -12.76 -14.36
CA GLY A 49 -0.51 -14.11 -13.81
C GLY A 49 -1.65 -15.04 -14.21
N ILE A 50 -2.90 -14.57 -14.11
CA ILE A 50 -4.10 -15.32 -14.55
C ILE A 50 -4.03 -15.64 -16.05
N ALA A 51 -3.68 -14.66 -16.89
CA ALA A 51 -3.57 -14.86 -18.34
C ALA A 51 -2.52 -15.91 -18.71
N VAL A 52 -1.38 -15.95 -18.02
CA VAL A 52 -0.33 -16.97 -18.23
C VAL A 52 -0.85 -18.37 -17.88
N VAL A 53 -1.53 -18.53 -16.74
CA VAL A 53 -2.10 -19.83 -16.34
C VAL A 53 -3.18 -20.29 -17.32
N VAL A 54 -4.03 -19.37 -17.80
CA VAL A 54 -5.06 -19.66 -18.81
C VAL A 54 -4.42 -20.08 -20.14
N ALA A 55 -3.37 -19.41 -20.58
CA ALA A 55 -2.63 -19.76 -21.78
C ALA A 55 -1.99 -21.16 -21.65
N LEU A 56 -1.40 -21.48 -20.49
CA LEU A 56 -0.84 -22.79 -20.18
C LEU A 56 -1.92 -23.89 -20.20
N ALA A 57 -3.06 -23.65 -19.55
CA ALA A 57 -4.17 -24.60 -19.54
C ALA A 57 -4.70 -24.87 -20.97
N ARG A 58 -4.79 -23.85 -21.81
CA ARG A 58 -5.18 -24.01 -23.23
C ARG A 58 -4.13 -24.77 -24.04
N ALA A 59 -2.85 -24.61 -23.75
CA ALA A 59 -1.77 -25.33 -24.42
C ALA A 59 -1.84 -26.84 -24.14
N PHE A 60 -2.24 -27.25 -22.93
CA PHE A 60 -2.46 -28.67 -22.62
C PHE A 60 -3.77 -29.22 -23.17
N ALA A 61 -4.85 -28.43 -23.11
CA ALA A 61 -6.19 -28.90 -23.48
C ALA A 61 -6.44 -28.95 -24.99
N ARG A 62 -5.75 -28.13 -25.79
CA ARG A 62 -5.94 -28.07 -27.24
C ARG A 62 -4.85 -28.87 -27.95
N HIS A 63 -5.25 -29.66 -28.94
CA HIS A 63 -4.33 -30.45 -29.77
C HIS A 63 -4.37 -29.98 -31.23
N GLY A 64 -3.22 -29.98 -31.89
CA GLY A 64 -3.11 -29.66 -33.33
C GLY A 64 -3.36 -28.20 -33.73
N VAL A 65 -3.40 -27.27 -32.77
CA VAL A 65 -3.62 -25.83 -33.03
C VAL A 65 -2.31 -25.05 -32.97
N ALA A 66 -2.17 -24.04 -33.83
CA ALA A 66 -0.97 -23.19 -33.86
C ALA A 66 -0.95 -22.05 -32.82
N ALA A 67 -2.09 -21.76 -32.18
CA ALA A 67 -2.22 -20.63 -31.26
C ALA A 67 -3.00 -20.98 -29.99
N ILE A 68 -2.61 -20.36 -28.86
CA ILE A 68 -3.14 -20.63 -27.52
C ILE A 68 -4.09 -19.56 -26.97
N GLY A 69 -4.49 -18.59 -27.81
CA GLY A 69 -5.50 -17.58 -27.46
C GLY A 69 -5.09 -16.14 -27.81
N ASN A 70 -5.70 -15.19 -27.12
CA ASN A 70 -5.45 -13.75 -27.27
C ASN A 70 -5.24 -13.14 -25.88
N VAL A 71 -4.00 -12.72 -25.60
CA VAL A 71 -3.61 -12.16 -24.30
C VAL A 71 -4.43 -10.93 -23.92
N TRP A 72 -4.79 -10.07 -24.88
CA TRP A 72 -5.58 -8.87 -24.61
C TRP A 72 -6.99 -9.20 -24.17
N ALA A 73 -7.58 -10.24 -24.77
CA ALA A 73 -8.89 -10.74 -24.36
C ALA A 73 -8.82 -11.33 -22.95
N ASP A 74 -7.76 -12.09 -22.63
CA ASP A 74 -7.60 -12.71 -21.32
C ASP A 74 -7.36 -11.66 -20.21
N LEU A 75 -6.50 -10.67 -20.46
CA LEU A 75 -6.27 -9.55 -19.55
C LEU A 75 -7.54 -8.74 -19.31
N THR A 76 -8.25 -8.38 -20.38
CA THR A 76 -9.51 -7.63 -20.27
C THR A 76 -10.54 -8.43 -19.47
N ARG A 77 -10.65 -9.74 -19.72
CA ARG A 77 -11.59 -10.62 -19.02
C ARG A 77 -11.26 -10.76 -17.55
N ALA A 78 -10.00 -11.06 -17.24
CA ALA A 78 -9.54 -11.21 -15.87
C ALA A 78 -9.72 -9.90 -15.09
N THR A 79 -9.36 -8.76 -15.67
CA THR A 79 -9.49 -7.46 -14.99
C THR A 79 -10.95 -7.05 -14.83
N LEU A 80 -11.72 -6.96 -15.92
CA LEU A 80 -13.04 -6.32 -15.90
C LEU A 80 -14.18 -7.22 -15.42
N TRP A 81 -14.08 -8.54 -15.62
CA TRP A 81 -15.16 -9.48 -15.31
C TRP A 81 -14.86 -10.43 -14.15
N VAL A 82 -13.63 -10.45 -13.64
CA VAL A 82 -13.26 -11.25 -12.47
C VAL A 82 -12.76 -10.35 -11.34
N LEU A 83 -11.58 -9.75 -11.50
CA LEU A 83 -10.91 -9.01 -10.43
C LEU A 83 -11.69 -7.77 -10.01
N LEU A 84 -12.11 -6.92 -10.95
CA LEU A 84 -12.81 -5.67 -10.63
C LEU A 84 -14.14 -5.88 -9.90
N PRO A 85 -15.09 -6.72 -10.38
CA PRO A 85 -16.35 -6.91 -9.68
C PRO A 85 -16.16 -7.58 -8.31
N LEU A 86 -15.27 -8.57 -8.18
CA LEU A 86 -14.97 -9.19 -6.90
C LEU A 86 -14.31 -8.21 -5.93
N SER A 87 -13.36 -7.40 -6.41
CA SER A 87 -12.70 -6.38 -5.60
C SER A 87 -13.66 -5.28 -5.18
N LEU A 88 -14.61 -4.90 -6.03
CA LEU A 88 -15.64 -3.92 -5.67
C LEU A 88 -16.52 -4.41 -4.52
N VAL A 89 -17.04 -5.64 -4.64
CA VAL A 89 -17.84 -6.25 -3.56
C VAL A 89 -17.01 -6.37 -2.28
N PHE A 90 -15.77 -6.85 -2.39
CA PHE A 90 -14.91 -7.04 -1.23
C PHE A 90 -14.51 -5.71 -0.57
N ALA A 91 -14.23 -4.65 -1.35
CA ALA A 91 -13.94 -3.33 -0.83
C ALA A 91 -15.12 -2.75 -0.03
N LEU A 92 -16.36 -2.97 -0.48
CA LEU A 92 -17.55 -2.54 0.24
C LEU A 92 -17.71 -3.29 1.57
N VAL A 93 -17.43 -4.61 1.58
CA VAL A 93 -17.43 -5.41 2.81
C VAL A 93 -16.36 -4.91 3.79
N LEU A 94 -15.13 -4.71 3.30
CA LEU A 94 -14.01 -4.19 4.10
C LEU A 94 -14.33 -2.81 4.69
N ALA A 95 -14.86 -1.90 3.89
CA ALA A 95 -15.28 -0.58 4.35
C ALA A 95 -16.38 -0.69 5.42
N GLY A 96 -17.35 -1.59 5.23
CA GLY A 96 -18.40 -1.88 6.22
C GLY A 96 -17.86 -2.46 7.54
N MET A 97 -16.70 -3.11 7.52
CA MET A 97 -16.00 -3.63 8.70
C MET A 97 -15.07 -2.60 9.38
N GLY A 98 -14.95 -1.38 8.83
CA GLY A 98 -14.15 -0.30 9.41
C GLY A 98 -12.82 -0.02 8.71
N VAL A 99 -12.54 -0.64 7.56
CA VAL A 99 -11.40 -0.25 6.72
C VAL A 99 -11.68 1.13 6.14
N VAL A 100 -10.69 2.02 6.19
CA VAL A 100 -10.89 3.42 5.78
C VAL A 100 -11.09 3.51 4.26
N GLN A 101 -12.02 4.34 3.80
CA GLN A 101 -12.18 4.66 2.38
C GLN A 101 -12.62 6.11 2.22
N THR A 102 -11.66 7.04 2.13
CA THR A 102 -11.95 8.48 2.03
C THR A 102 -10.86 9.26 1.30
N PHE A 103 -11.17 10.49 0.91
CA PHE A 103 -10.21 11.46 0.37
C PHE A 103 -9.99 12.67 1.29
N HIS A 104 -10.44 12.58 2.55
CA HIS A 104 -10.12 13.61 3.54
C HIS A 104 -8.61 13.75 3.74
N ALA A 105 -8.17 14.98 4.02
CA ALA A 105 -6.81 15.23 4.49
C ALA A 105 -6.54 14.51 5.82
N TYR A 106 -5.26 14.44 6.21
CA TYR A 106 -4.86 13.87 7.49
C TYR A 106 -5.55 14.66 8.62
N GLN A 107 -6.01 13.94 9.63
CA GLN A 107 -6.74 14.54 10.74
C GLN A 107 -5.84 14.67 11.95
N ASP A 108 -5.68 15.89 12.43
CA ASP A 108 -5.04 16.14 13.72
C ASP A 108 -6.08 15.97 14.82
N VAL A 109 -5.84 15.03 15.73
CA VAL A 109 -6.71 14.75 16.88
C VAL A 109 -6.02 15.13 18.17
N THR A 110 -6.79 15.68 19.11
CA THR A 110 -6.32 15.90 20.48
C THR A 110 -6.42 14.61 21.26
N THR A 111 -5.30 14.13 21.80
CA THR A 111 -5.23 12.91 22.60
C THR A 111 -5.78 13.15 24.02
N LEU A 112 -6.24 12.09 24.67
CA LEU A 112 -6.73 12.18 26.07
C LEU A 112 -5.59 12.44 27.06
N GLU A 113 -4.39 11.94 26.76
CA GLU A 113 -3.18 12.11 27.55
C GLU A 113 -2.06 12.68 26.69
N PRO A 114 -1.15 13.52 27.24
CA PRO A 114 0.03 13.97 26.53
C PRO A 114 0.96 12.81 26.20
N GLN A 115 1.42 12.73 24.95
CA GLN A 115 2.53 11.89 24.59
C GLN A 115 3.82 12.56 25.04
N HIS A 116 4.71 11.80 25.67
CA HIS A 116 6.05 12.24 26.06
C HIS A 116 7.09 11.55 25.18
N TRP A 117 8.08 12.30 24.70
CA TRP A 117 9.19 11.76 23.92
C TRP A 117 10.46 12.58 24.15
N GLN A 118 11.60 12.03 23.78
CA GLN A 118 12.90 12.69 23.94
C GLN A 118 13.47 13.03 22.57
N GLU A 119 13.95 14.27 22.43
CA GLU A 119 14.66 14.71 21.22
C GLU A 119 16.07 15.16 21.58
N PRO A 120 17.07 14.93 20.72
CA PRO A 120 18.40 15.49 20.92
C PRO A 120 18.34 17.02 20.89
N VAL A 121 18.99 17.67 21.86
CA VAL A 121 19.17 19.12 21.85
C VAL A 121 20.14 19.46 20.72
N LEU A 122 19.70 20.25 19.76
CA LEU A 122 20.51 20.67 18.63
C LEU A 122 21.21 22.01 18.91
N ASP A 123 22.42 22.18 18.39
CA ASP A 123 23.13 23.46 18.38
C ASP A 123 22.60 24.41 17.28
N ALA A 124 23.20 25.59 17.17
CA ALA A 124 22.83 26.57 16.14
C ALA A 124 23.09 26.10 14.70
N ALA A 125 23.88 25.04 14.51
CA ALA A 125 24.16 24.39 13.23
C ALA A 125 23.27 23.15 12.99
N GLY A 126 22.34 22.84 13.90
CA GLY A 126 21.45 21.68 13.82
C GLY A 126 22.10 20.34 14.18
N GLN A 127 23.29 20.35 14.80
CA GLN A 127 23.98 19.14 15.25
C GLN A 127 23.61 18.80 16.70
N PRO A 128 23.45 17.52 17.07
CA PRO A 128 23.18 17.13 18.45
C PRO A 128 24.31 17.58 19.39
N LEU A 129 23.96 18.38 20.41
CA LEU A 129 24.85 18.72 21.51
C LEU A 129 25.20 17.45 22.27
N GLN A 130 26.49 17.24 22.54
CA GLN A 130 26.94 16.09 23.33
C GLN A 130 27.03 16.47 24.81
N GLY A 131 26.53 15.58 25.68
CA GLY A 131 26.73 15.63 27.11
C GLY A 131 28.19 15.32 27.50
N ALA A 132 28.48 15.45 28.79
CA ALA A 132 29.82 15.21 29.33
C ALA A 132 30.30 13.74 29.18
N ASP A 133 29.38 12.84 28.88
CA ASP A 133 29.55 11.41 28.61
C ASP A 133 29.72 11.08 27.12
N GLY A 134 29.72 12.09 26.24
CA GLY A 134 29.84 11.93 24.79
C GLY A 134 28.55 11.44 24.10
N GLN A 135 27.45 11.29 24.85
CA GLN A 135 26.14 10.95 24.28
C GLN A 135 25.37 12.22 23.91
N PRO A 136 24.42 12.18 22.96
CA PRO A 136 23.56 13.32 22.68
C PRO A 136 22.77 13.74 23.93
N LEU A 137 22.81 15.02 24.26
CA LEU A 137 21.99 15.60 25.31
C LEU A 137 20.53 15.53 24.85
N MET A 138 19.68 14.86 25.60
CA MET A 138 18.26 14.70 25.28
C MET A 138 17.42 15.71 26.05
N GLN A 139 16.39 16.27 25.40
CA GLN A 139 15.38 17.10 26.02
C GLN A 139 14.03 16.38 25.98
N ASP A 140 13.36 16.31 27.12
CA ASP A 140 11.98 15.83 27.22
C ASP A 140 11.04 16.83 26.53
N LYS A 141 10.23 16.31 25.61
CA LYS A 141 9.13 17.00 24.95
C LYS A 141 7.81 16.31 25.26
N SER A 142 6.74 17.09 25.17
CA SER A 142 5.39 16.58 25.26
C SER A 142 4.47 17.26 24.27
N GLY A 143 3.42 16.56 23.86
CA GLY A 143 2.40 17.05 22.94
C GLY A 143 1.09 16.29 23.13
N GLN A 144 -0.02 16.95 22.83
CA GLN A 144 -1.37 16.36 22.92
C GLN A 144 -2.04 16.22 21.55
N THR A 145 -1.29 16.34 20.46
CA THR A 145 -1.84 16.24 19.11
C THR A 145 -1.22 15.05 18.39
N GLN A 146 -2.05 14.21 17.79
CA GLN A 146 -1.64 13.12 16.92
C GLN A 146 -2.23 13.32 15.53
N SER A 147 -1.40 13.22 14.49
CA SER A 147 -1.89 13.25 13.11
C SER A 147 -2.26 11.84 12.65
N ILE A 148 -3.47 11.67 12.16
CA ILE A 148 -4.03 10.40 11.69
C ILE A 148 -4.03 10.39 10.17
N ALA A 149 -3.28 9.46 9.60
CA ALA A 149 -3.23 9.23 8.16
C ALA A 149 -4.52 8.56 7.67
N LEU A 150 -5.13 9.13 6.63
CA LEU A 150 -6.34 8.63 5.97
C LEU A 150 -6.08 8.31 4.50
N GLY A 151 -7.07 7.77 3.79
CA GLY A 151 -7.00 7.59 2.33
C GLY A 151 -8.01 6.58 1.77
N PRO A 152 -7.99 6.32 0.45
CA PRO A 152 -8.85 5.33 -0.21
C PRO A 152 -8.29 3.90 -0.02
N VAL A 153 -8.28 3.42 1.22
CA VAL A 153 -7.58 2.19 1.64
C VAL A 153 -8.34 0.94 1.21
N ALA A 154 -9.64 0.84 1.48
CA ALA A 154 -10.46 -0.34 1.22
C ALA A 154 -10.41 -0.82 -0.24
N SER A 155 -10.43 0.11 -1.21
CA SER A 155 -10.32 -0.22 -2.64
C SER A 155 -8.98 -0.85 -2.99
N GLN A 156 -7.87 -0.36 -2.42
CA GLN A 156 -6.55 -0.90 -2.67
C GLN A 156 -6.38 -2.26 -1.97
N LEU A 157 -6.91 -2.39 -0.76
CA LEU A 157 -6.89 -3.63 0.00
C LEU A 157 -7.62 -4.78 -0.69
N ALA A 158 -8.79 -4.52 -1.25
CA ALA A 158 -9.56 -5.57 -1.89
C ALA A 158 -8.76 -6.26 -3.00
N ILE A 159 -8.15 -5.48 -3.90
CA ILE A 159 -7.30 -6.04 -4.95
C ILE A 159 -5.96 -6.55 -4.43
N LYS A 160 -5.38 -5.95 -3.37
CA LYS A 160 -4.10 -6.46 -2.82
C LYS A 160 -4.25 -7.90 -2.32
N MET A 161 -5.38 -8.20 -1.67
CA MET A 161 -5.67 -9.52 -1.12
C MET A 161 -6.09 -10.49 -2.23
N LEU A 162 -7.03 -10.10 -3.09
CA LEU A 162 -7.56 -10.97 -4.14
C LEU A 162 -6.51 -11.31 -5.20
N GLY A 163 -5.70 -10.33 -5.60
CA GLY A 163 -4.61 -10.50 -6.58
C GLY A 163 -3.30 -10.99 -5.99
N THR A 164 -3.28 -11.33 -4.69
CA THR A 164 -2.10 -11.78 -3.94
C THR A 164 -0.89 -10.87 -4.15
N ASN A 165 -1.12 -9.56 -4.17
CA ASN A 165 -0.10 -8.55 -4.44
C ASN A 165 0.72 -8.26 -3.19
N GLY A 166 0.05 -8.07 -2.04
CA GLY A 166 0.70 -7.88 -0.74
C GLY A 166 1.08 -6.44 -0.35
N GLY A 167 0.95 -5.44 -1.23
CA GLY A 167 1.33 -4.04 -0.90
C GLY A 167 0.30 -3.30 -0.05
N GLY A 168 0.72 -2.79 1.12
CA GLY A 168 -0.11 -2.00 2.04
C GLY A 168 -0.30 -0.56 1.60
N PHE A 169 -1.34 0.10 2.14
CA PHE A 169 -1.51 1.55 1.98
C PHE A 169 -0.62 2.30 2.99
N PHE A 170 -0.51 1.76 4.21
CA PHE A 170 0.35 2.24 5.28
C PHE A 170 1.57 1.33 5.43
N ASN A 171 2.61 1.82 6.10
CA ASN A 171 3.84 1.08 6.36
C ASN A 171 3.60 -0.26 7.06
N ALA A 172 2.69 -0.28 8.04
CA ALA A 172 2.35 -1.49 8.80
C ALA A 172 1.43 -2.47 8.05
N ASN A 173 0.96 -2.11 6.84
CA ASN A 173 0.17 -2.98 5.96
C ASN A 173 -1.00 -3.63 6.72
N SER A 174 -1.21 -4.95 6.61
CA SER A 174 -2.31 -5.68 7.23
C SER A 174 -2.27 -5.73 8.77
N ALA A 175 -1.23 -5.21 9.42
CA ALA A 175 -1.21 -4.98 10.87
C ALA A 175 -1.74 -3.60 11.25
N HIS A 176 -1.93 -2.68 10.29
CA HIS A 176 -2.47 -1.36 10.53
C HIS A 176 -3.99 -1.43 10.81
N PRO A 177 -4.52 -0.81 11.88
CA PRO A 177 -5.94 -0.89 12.21
C PRO A 177 -6.88 -0.40 11.10
N PHE A 178 -6.47 0.58 10.30
CA PHE A 178 -7.26 1.02 9.13
C PHE A 178 -7.19 0.12 7.91
N GLU A 179 -6.32 -0.88 7.90
CA GLU A 179 -6.27 -1.94 6.89
C GLU A 179 -6.94 -3.23 7.38
N ASN A 180 -6.85 -3.50 8.68
CA ASN A 180 -7.40 -4.71 9.28
C ASN A 180 -7.98 -4.40 10.66
N PRO A 181 -9.18 -3.80 10.73
CA PRO A 181 -9.75 -3.26 11.96
C PRO A 181 -10.25 -4.31 12.95
N SER A 182 -10.53 -5.52 12.47
CA SER A 182 -11.13 -6.59 13.27
C SER A 182 -10.33 -7.87 13.17
N ALA A 183 -10.06 -8.51 14.31
CA ALA A 183 -9.74 -9.93 14.35
C ALA A 183 -11.03 -10.68 14.04
N ALA A 184 -11.26 -11.07 12.78
CA ALA A 184 -12.26 -12.09 12.49
C ALA A 184 -11.89 -13.40 13.19
#